data_AF-A0A822AT66-F1
#
_entry.id   AF-A0A822AT66-F1
#
_cell.length_a   1.000
_cell.length_b   1.000
_cell.length_c   1.000
_cell.angle_alpha   90.00
_cell.angle_beta   90.00
_cell.angle_gamma   90.00
#
_symmetry.space_group_name_H-M   'P 1'
#
loop_
_entity.id
_entity.type
_entity.pdbx_description
1 polymer ?
#
loop_
_entity_poly.entity_id
_entity_poly.type
_entity_poly.pdbx_seq_one_letter_code
_entity_poly.pdbx_strand_id
1 'polypeptide(L)'
;MSTVFDFSCIKFGLFTKLASEHYGSKLQHTNLVWCKIRIFLTWILPCFSTGYLILASIDRCLSTSKSQRIRSFSQIKIAHQMTCIPIILYSLISSHLLVYFNLRKRCSPTAGTYAFFLSLYSIVWTSLIPQISMFIFSLITYFNVRKSHQRLIHPIIQNRNRTDSQMIKITLVQVLYSFILLNIRTIY
;
A
#
# COMPACT_ATOMS: atom_id res chain seq x y z
N MET A 1 2.62 2.52 -11.23
CA MET A 1 2.98 3.35 -10.05
C MET A 1 3.27 2.48 -8.82
N SER A 2 2.35 1.66 -8.31
CA SER A 2 2.62 0.74 -7.17
C SER A 2 3.89 -0.11 -7.35
N THR A 3 4.07 -0.75 -8.51
CA THR A 3 5.27 -1.57 -8.81
C THR A 3 6.59 -0.80 -8.73
N VAL A 4 6.60 0.50 -9.06
CA VAL A 4 7.80 1.36 -8.97
C VAL A 4 8.15 1.62 -7.51
N PHE A 5 7.15 1.85 -6.66
CA PHE A 5 7.34 2.02 -5.23
C PHE A 5 7.76 0.72 -4.55
N ASP A 6 7.20 -0.42 -4.95
CA ASP A 6 7.65 -1.74 -4.46
C ASP A 6 9.12 -2.00 -4.82
N PHE A 7 9.49 -1.74 -6.08
CA PHE A 7 10.87 -1.88 -6.53
C PHE A 7 11.82 -0.92 -5.80
N SER A 8 11.36 0.30 -5.54
CA SER A 8 12.11 1.31 -4.77
C SER A 8 12.25 0.91 -3.31
N CYS A 9 11.22 0.32 -2.70
CA CYS A 9 11.25 -0.20 -1.35
C CYS A 9 12.23 -1.37 -1.23
N ILE A 10 12.21 -2.30 -2.19
CA ILE A 10 13.14 -3.44 -2.22
C ILE A 10 14.57 -2.93 -2.38
N LYS A 11 14.83 -2.01 -3.33
CA LYS A 11 16.17 -1.42 -3.53
C LYS A 11 16.65 -0.66 -2.31
N PHE A 12 15.81 0.18 -1.69
CA PHE A 12 16.19 0.97 -0.53
C PHE A 12 16.38 0.10 0.72
N GLY A 13 15.52 -0.90 0.92
CA GLY A 13 15.64 -1.88 2.00
C GLY A 13 16.89 -2.75 1.87
N LEU A 14 17.18 -3.24 0.66
CA LEU A 14 18.39 -4.02 0.37
C LEU A 14 19.65 -3.16 0.50
N PHE A 15 19.64 -1.94 -0.03
CA PHE A 15 20.75 -1.01 0.07
C PHE A 15 21.05 -0.63 1.51
N THR A 16 20.03 -0.33 2.32
CA THR A 16 20.24 -0.02 3.74
C THR A 16 20.71 -1.23 4.55
N LYS A 17 20.33 -2.46 4.16
CA LYS A 17 20.86 -3.69 4.76
C LYS A 17 22.32 -3.92 4.39
N LEU A 18 22.66 -3.85 3.10
CA LEU A 18 24.02 -3.99 2.60
C LEU A 18 24.96 -2.91 3.16
N ALA A 19 24.51 -1.65 3.21
CA ALA A 19 25.26 -0.57 3.83
C ALA A 19 25.46 -0.82 5.34
N SER A 20 24.49 -1.42 6.02
CA SER A 20 24.64 -1.75 7.44
C SER A 20 25.59 -2.93 7.69
N GLU A 21 25.64 -3.90 6.78
CA GLU A 21 26.56 -5.04 6.86
C GLU A 21 27.99 -4.62 6.50
N HIS A 22 28.16 -3.74 5.49
CA HIS A 22 29.47 -3.32 5.00
C HIS A 22 30.14 -2.23 5.86
N TYR A 23 29.39 -1.25 6.37
CA TYR A 23 29.94 -0.17 7.23
C TYR A 23 29.94 -0.53 8.73
N GLY A 24 29.46 -1.73 9.08
CA GLY A 24 29.22 -2.14 10.45
C GLY A 24 28.08 -1.35 11.11
N SER A 25 27.52 -1.91 12.17
CA SER A 25 26.43 -1.32 12.98
C SER A 25 26.66 0.14 13.42
N LYS A 26 27.89 0.65 13.34
CA LYS A 26 28.26 2.04 13.67
C LYS A 26 27.35 3.07 13.00
N LEU A 27 26.97 2.94 11.73
CA LEU A 27 26.12 3.94 11.05
C LEU A 27 24.71 4.06 11.68
N GLN A 28 24.16 2.94 12.16
CA GLN A 28 22.87 2.89 12.84
C GLN A 28 22.93 3.36 14.30
N HIS A 29 24.13 3.52 14.86
CA HIS A 29 24.36 3.93 16.25
C HIS A 29 24.99 5.32 16.38
N THR A 30 25.52 5.90 15.30
CA THR A 30 26.19 7.23 15.32
C THR A 30 25.33 8.35 14.74
N ASN A 31 24.47 8.08 13.75
CA ASN A 31 23.72 9.15 13.09
C ASN A 31 22.20 9.03 13.29
N LEU A 32 21.67 9.88 14.17
CA LEU A 32 20.24 9.95 14.51
C LEU A 32 19.37 10.30 13.29
N VAL A 33 19.89 11.14 12.39
CA VAL A 33 19.17 11.56 11.17
C VAL A 33 18.98 10.38 10.22
N TRP A 34 20.04 9.57 10.02
CA TRP A 34 19.98 8.38 9.17
C TRP A 34 19.01 7.32 9.71
N CYS A 35 19.03 7.10 11.03
CA CYS A 35 18.09 6.23 11.74
C CYS A 35 16.62 6.61 11.46
N LYS A 36 16.28 7.89 11.64
CA LYS A 36 14.92 8.40 11.42
C LYS A 36 14.47 8.30 9.97
N ILE A 37 15.32 8.74 9.03
CA ILE A 37 15.02 8.70 7.59
C ILE A 37 14.81 7.25 7.13
N ARG A 38 15.68 6.32 7.54
CA ARG A 38 15.56 4.91 7.18
C ARG A 38 14.23 4.32 7.65
N ILE A 39 13.87 4.52 8.91
CA ILE A 39 12.62 3.99 9.47
C ILE A 39 11.41 4.61 8.76
N PHE A 40 11.42 5.92 8.55
CA PHE A 40 10.37 6.62 7.83
C PHE A 40 10.17 6.06 6.42
N LEU A 41 11.23 5.94 5.60
CA LEU A 41 11.12 5.38 4.25
C LEU A 41 10.68 3.92 4.26
N THR A 42 11.21 3.12 5.18
CA THR A 42 10.89 1.69 5.30
C THR A 42 9.41 1.46 5.63
N TRP A 43 8.79 2.37 6.40
CA TRP A 43 7.38 2.31 6.74
C TRP A 43 6.47 2.91 5.66
N ILE A 44 6.85 4.04 5.08
CA ILE A 44 5.98 4.79 4.18
C ILE A 44 5.93 4.22 2.76
N LEU A 45 7.03 3.67 2.24
CA LEU A 45 7.10 3.17 0.86
C LEU A 45 6.10 2.03 0.59
N PRO A 46 5.94 1.01 1.46
CA PRO A 46 4.88 0.02 1.30
C PRO A 46 3.48 0.62 1.42
N CYS A 47 3.29 1.62 2.30
CA CYS A 47 1.99 2.29 2.43
C CYS A 47 1.59 3.01 1.14
N PHE A 48 2.54 3.66 0.45
CA PHE A 48 2.28 4.25 -0.87
C PHE A 48 1.87 3.20 -1.88
N SER A 49 2.59 2.07 -1.97
CA SER A 49 2.23 0.98 -2.88
C SER A 49 0.82 0.47 -2.62
N THR A 50 0.49 0.19 -1.36
CA THR A 50 -0.84 -0.24 -0.93
C THR A 50 -1.91 0.81 -1.23
N GLY A 51 -1.63 2.10 -0.99
CA GLY A 51 -2.52 3.20 -1.34
C GLY A 51 -2.86 3.25 -2.84
N TYR A 52 -1.85 3.05 -3.70
CA TYR A 52 -2.06 2.97 -5.15
C TYR A 52 -2.87 1.75 -5.58
N LEU A 53 -2.72 0.62 -4.89
CA LEU A 53 -3.52 -0.58 -5.15
C LEU A 53 -5.00 -0.37 -4.75
N ILE A 54 -5.26 0.34 -3.65
CA ILE A 54 -6.63 0.72 -3.27
C ILE A 54 -7.23 1.64 -4.34
N LEU A 55 -6.49 2.67 -4.76
CA LEU A 55 -6.92 3.58 -5.83
C LEU A 55 -7.21 2.86 -7.15
N ALA A 56 -6.36 1.90 -7.53
CA ALA A 56 -6.60 1.07 -8.71
C ALA A 56 -7.86 0.21 -8.55
N SER A 57 -8.14 -0.28 -7.34
CA SER A 57 -9.36 -1.05 -7.04
C SER A 57 -10.62 -0.16 -7.08
N ILE A 58 -10.52 1.08 -6.59
CA ILE A 58 -11.58 2.08 -6.68
C ILE A 58 -11.84 2.44 -8.14
N ASP A 59 -10.80 2.72 -8.93
CA ASP A 59 -10.94 3.05 -10.36
C ASP A 59 -11.66 1.94 -11.14
N ARG A 60 -11.32 0.67 -10.87
CA ARG A 60 -12.05 -0.49 -11.41
C ARG A 60 -13.50 -0.58 -10.94
N CYS A 61 -13.76 -0.28 -9.67
CA CYS A 61 -15.12 -0.22 -9.14
C CYS A 61 -15.96 0.88 -9.83
N LEU A 62 -15.35 2.05 -10.08
CA LEU A 62 -15.99 3.18 -10.76
C LEU A 62 -16.24 2.88 -12.24
N SER A 63 -15.28 2.28 -12.94
CA SER A 63 -15.40 1.95 -14.37
C SER A 63 -16.42 0.84 -14.64
N THR A 64 -16.59 -0.10 -13.70
CA THR A 64 -17.60 -1.17 -13.78
C THR A 64 -19.00 -0.75 -13.30
N SER A 65 -19.14 0.46 -12.75
CA SER A 65 -20.43 0.99 -12.31
C SER A 65 -21.36 1.31 -13.49
N LYS A 66 -22.67 1.15 -13.28
CA LYS A 66 -23.70 1.39 -14.31
C LYS A 66 -24.01 2.86 -14.54
N SER A 67 -23.74 3.69 -13.53
CA SER A 67 -24.04 5.12 -13.62
C SER A 67 -22.97 5.82 -14.43
N GLN A 68 -23.36 6.50 -15.51
CA GLN A 68 -22.45 7.27 -16.35
C GLN A 68 -21.74 8.38 -15.56
N ARG A 69 -22.42 8.94 -14.54
CA ARG A 69 -21.83 9.92 -13.62
C ARG A 69 -20.69 9.31 -12.81
N ILE A 70 -20.86 8.10 -12.29
CA ILE A 70 -19.83 7.38 -11.53
C ILE A 70 -18.68 6.94 -12.45
N ARG A 71 -18.99 6.46 -13.65
CA ARG A 71 -17.98 6.08 -14.65
C ARG A 71 -17.12 7.26 -15.11
N SER A 72 -17.68 8.46 -15.13
CA SER A 72 -16.94 9.69 -15.48
C SER A 72 -15.83 10.06 -14.51
N PHE A 73 -15.84 9.53 -13.27
CA PHE A 73 -14.75 9.71 -12.32
C PHE A 73 -13.51 8.85 -12.66
N SER A 74 -13.65 7.78 -13.45
CA SER A 74 -12.54 6.93 -13.93
C SER A 74 -11.86 7.54 -15.17
N GLN A 75 -11.78 8.87 -15.25
CA GLN A 75 -11.05 9.56 -16.30
C GLN A 75 -9.57 9.68 -15.92
N ILE A 76 -8.69 9.53 -16.91
CA ILE A 76 -7.24 9.55 -16.68
C ILE A 76 -6.73 10.86 -16.04
N LYS A 77 -7.42 11.98 -16.32
CA LYS A 77 -7.13 13.30 -15.70
C LYS A 77 -7.37 13.28 -14.19
N ILE A 78 -8.48 12.68 -13.77
CA ILE A 78 -8.84 12.54 -12.35
C ILE A 78 -7.94 11.51 -11.69
N ALA A 79 -7.65 10.40 -12.36
CA ALA A 79 -6.74 9.38 -11.87
C ALA A 79 -5.36 9.95 -11.52
N HIS A 80 -4.80 10.83 -12.36
CA HIS A 80 -3.55 11.54 -12.07
C HIS A 80 -3.64 12.41 -10.82
N GLN A 81 -4.70 13.21 -10.65
CA GLN A 81 -4.89 14.04 -9.46
C GLN A 81 -5.03 13.19 -8.19
N MET A 82 -5.71 12.05 -8.29
CA MET A 82 -5.89 11.14 -7.16
C MET A 82 -4.59 10.43 -6.74
N THR A 83 -3.55 10.38 -7.60
CA THR A 83 -2.27 9.78 -7.23
C THR A 83 -1.49 10.55 -6.16
N CYS A 84 -1.77 11.85 -5.99
CA CYS A 84 -1.14 12.69 -4.97
C CYS A 84 -1.72 12.45 -3.57
N ILE A 85 -2.99 12.04 -3.49
CA ILE A 85 -3.72 11.81 -2.23
C ILE A 85 -3.00 10.83 -1.29
N PRO A 86 -2.62 9.60 -1.72
CA PRO A 86 -1.97 8.64 -0.83
C PRO A 86 -0.60 9.15 -0.38
N ILE A 87 0.13 9.88 -1.23
CA ILE A 87 1.42 10.44 -0.86
C ILE A 87 1.25 11.41 0.31
N ILE A 88 0.34 12.36 0.18
CA ILE A 88 0.11 13.40 1.20
C ILE A 88 -0.44 12.75 2.48
N LEU A 89 -1.44 11.89 2.35
CA LEU A 89 -2.13 11.27 3.49
C LEU A 89 -1.19 10.37 4.31
N TYR A 90 -0.45 9.46 3.68
CA TYR A 90 0.48 8.60 4.41
C TYR A 90 1.71 9.37 4.93
N SER A 91 2.13 10.45 4.28
CA SER A 91 3.24 11.30 4.78
C SER A 91 2.87 12.06 6.03
N LEU A 92 1.68 12.69 6.04
CA LEU A 92 1.18 13.42 7.21
C LEU A 92 0.98 12.49 8.39
N ILE A 93 0.35 11.34 8.16
CA ILE A 93 0.07 10.39 9.24
C ILE A 93 1.35 9.75 9.75
N SER A 94 2.32 9.44 8.88
CA SER A 94 3.60 8.84 9.29
C SER A 94 4.60 9.84 9.88
N SER A 95 4.28 11.14 9.91
CA SER A 95 5.17 12.18 10.47
C SER A 95 5.56 11.92 11.92
N HIS A 96 4.67 11.30 12.70
CA HIS A 96 4.93 10.95 14.10
C HIS A 96 6.13 10.00 14.25
N LEU A 97 6.45 9.17 13.26
CA LEU A 97 7.63 8.29 13.30
C LEU A 97 8.95 9.09 13.33
N LEU A 98 9.01 10.29 12.72
CA LEU A 98 10.23 11.12 12.74
C LEU A 98 10.47 11.76 14.12
N VAL A 99 9.41 11.95 14.90
CA VAL A 99 9.47 12.61 16.21
C VAL A 99 9.81 11.61 17.31
N TYR A 100 9.11 10.47 17.35
CA TYR A 100 9.14 9.55 18.47
C TYR A 100 10.21 8.45 18.41
N PHE A 101 10.97 8.34 17.31
CA PHE A 101 12.12 7.45 17.21
C PHE A 101 13.39 8.12 17.72
N ASN A 102 14.14 7.44 18.60
CA ASN A 102 15.33 7.97 19.23
C ASN A 102 16.50 6.98 19.19
N LEU A 103 17.72 7.52 19.20
CA LEU A 103 18.97 6.76 19.19
C LEU A 103 19.42 6.53 20.64
N ARG A 104 19.11 5.37 21.24
CA ARG A 104 19.59 5.00 22.59
C ARG A 104 20.68 3.93 22.52
N LYS A 105 20.29 2.66 22.50
CA LYS A 105 21.20 1.52 22.30
C LYS A 105 21.12 0.96 20.89
N ARG A 106 19.94 1.07 20.26
CA ARG A 106 19.63 0.78 18.86
C ARG A 106 18.65 1.87 18.40
N CYS A 107 18.50 2.03 17.09
CA CYS A 107 17.45 2.87 16.50
C CYS A 107 16.09 2.25 16.85
N SER A 108 15.43 2.76 17.90
CA SER A 108 14.21 2.16 18.46
C SER A 108 13.17 3.23 18.80
N PRO A 109 11.88 2.89 18.82
CA PRO A 109 10.86 3.81 19.29
C PRO A 109 11.12 4.17 20.76
N THR A 110 10.67 5.36 21.17
CA THR A 110 10.74 5.78 22.57
C THR A 110 9.98 4.76 23.44
N ALA A 111 10.65 4.22 24.46
CA ALA A 111 10.08 3.19 25.33
C ALA A 111 8.88 3.72 26.12
N GLY A 112 7.88 2.88 26.33
CA GLY A 112 6.66 3.21 27.07
C GLY A 112 5.40 3.09 26.20
N THR A 113 4.42 3.95 26.46
CA THR A 113 3.09 3.95 25.81
C THR A 113 3.15 4.09 24.29
N TYR A 114 4.17 4.76 23.77
CA TYR A 114 4.34 4.94 22.32
C TYR A 114 4.61 3.62 21.58
N ALA A 115 5.31 2.66 22.18
CA ALA A 115 5.56 1.36 21.55
C ALA A 115 4.24 0.58 21.35
N PHE A 116 3.34 0.64 22.33
CA PHE A 116 2.00 0.05 22.23
C PHE A 116 1.16 0.75 21.14
N PHE A 117 1.18 2.10 21.13
CA PHE A 117 0.51 2.88 20.10
C PHE A 117 1.03 2.54 18.69
N LEU A 118 2.34 2.42 18.52
CA LEU A 118 2.96 2.08 17.24
C LEU A 118 2.55 0.67 16.76
N SER A 119 2.50 -0.31 17.66
CA SER A 119 2.00 -1.66 17.33
C SER A 119 0.54 -1.64 16.89
N LEU A 120 -0.33 -0.93 17.62
CA LEU A 120 -1.74 -0.79 17.27
C LEU A 120 -1.92 -0.05 15.94
N TYR A 121 -1.17 1.04 15.75
CA TYR A 121 -1.15 1.79 14.49
C TYR A 121 -0.71 0.90 13.33
N SER A 122 0.33 0.08 13.50
CA SER A 122 0.76 -0.86 12.47
C SER A 122 -0.37 -1.81 12.08
N ILE A 123 -1.00 -2.48 13.05
CA ILE A 123 -2.03 -3.48 12.77
C ILE A 123 -3.26 -2.84 12.12
N VAL A 124 -3.76 -1.75 12.69
CA VAL A 124 -5.02 -1.14 12.23
C VAL A 124 -4.81 -0.37 10.93
N TRP A 125 -3.82 0.52 10.90
CA TRP A 125 -3.63 1.46 9.80
C TRP A 125 -2.92 0.85 8.60
N THR A 126 -1.90 0.02 8.84
CA THR A 126 -1.10 -0.55 7.75
C THR A 126 -1.62 -1.90 7.25
N SER A 127 -2.38 -2.64 8.08
CA SER A 127 -2.94 -3.94 7.70
C SER A 127 -4.47 -3.90 7.51
N LEU A 128 -5.25 -3.63 8.56
CA LEU A 128 -6.71 -3.85 8.52
C LEU A 128 -7.43 -2.90 7.56
N ILE A 129 -7.19 -1.59 7.68
CA ILE A 129 -7.84 -0.59 6.81
C ILE A 129 -7.61 -0.83 5.32
N PRO A 130 -6.36 -0.98 4.84
CA PRO A 130 -6.14 -1.21 3.41
C PRO A 130 -6.75 -2.52 2.92
N GLN A 131 -6.72 -3.57 3.73
CA GLN A 131 -7.28 -4.88 3.37
C GLN A 131 -8.80 -4.88 3.27
N ILE A 132 -9.46 -4.32 4.29
CA ILE A 132 -10.92 -4.19 4.29
C ILE A 132 -11.35 -3.33 3.10
N SER A 133 -10.65 -2.22 2.84
CA SER A 133 -10.93 -1.35 1.70
C SER A 133 -10.80 -2.09 0.37
N MET A 134 -9.66 -2.76 0.13
CA MET A 134 -9.46 -3.53 -1.11
C MET A 134 -10.49 -4.65 -1.27
N PHE A 135 -10.82 -5.36 -0.19
CA PHE A 135 -11.79 -6.44 -0.20
C PHE A 135 -13.19 -5.93 -0.58
N ILE A 136 -13.64 -4.84 0.04
CA ILE A 136 -14.94 -4.22 -0.26
C ILE A 136 -14.99 -3.78 -1.72
N PHE A 137 -14.00 -3.02 -2.21
CA PHE A 137 -13.99 -2.55 -3.60
C PHE A 137 -13.89 -3.71 -4.61
N SER A 138 -13.14 -4.76 -4.29
CA SER A 138 -13.04 -5.96 -5.12
C SER A 138 -14.37 -6.72 -5.20
N LEU A 139 -15.06 -6.88 -4.07
CA LEU A 139 -16.39 -7.50 -4.03
C LEU A 139 -17.40 -6.70 -4.85
N ILE A 140 -17.46 -5.38 -4.67
CA ILE A 140 -18.37 -4.51 -5.44
C ILE A 140 -18.08 -4.63 -6.94
N THR A 141 -16.80 -4.60 -7.33
CA THR A 141 -16.37 -4.80 -8.72
C THR A 141 -16.84 -6.16 -9.25
N TYR A 142 -16.66 -7.23 -8.48
CA TYR A 142 -17.10 -8.58 -8.85
C TYR A 142 -18.62 -8.66 -9.07
N PHE A 143 -19.43 -8.10 -8.15
CA PHE A 143 -20.87 -8.06 -8.30
C PHE A 143 -21.32 -7.24 -9.51
N ASN A 144 -20.66 -6.09 -9.77
CA ASN A 144 -20.95 -5.25 -10.92
C ASN A 144 -20.63 -5.96 -12.24
N VAL A 145 -19.48 -6.63 -12.34
CA VAL A 145 -19.07 -7.41 -13.52
C VAL A 145 -20.01 -8.59 -13.74
N ARG A 146 -20.33 -9.38 -12.69
CA ARG A 146 -21.26 -10.52 -12.81
C ARG A 146 -22.65 -10.09 -13.27
N LYS A 147 -23.15 -8.96 -12.76
CA LYS A 147 -24.45 -8.38 -13.16
C LYS A 147 -24.42 -7.75 -14.55
N SER A 148 -23.24 -7.37 -15.06
CA SER A 148 -23.04 -6.92 -16.45
C SER A 148 -23.00 -8.12 -17.41
N HIS A 149 -22.29 -9.19 -17.03
CA HIS A 149 -22.18 -10.43 -17.80
C HIS A 149 -23.55 -11.10 -18.05
N GLN A 150 -24.45 -11.05 -17.07
CA GLN A 150 -25.81 -11.58 -17.23
C GLN A 150 -26.67 -10.80 -18.24
N ARG A 151 -26.27 -9.58 -18.63
CA ARG A 151 -27.04 -8.72 -19.54
C ARG A 151 -26.47 -8.66 -20.96
N LEU A 152 -25.18 -8.94 -21.12
CA LEU A 152 -24.46 -8.70 -22.37
C LEU A 152 -23.85 -10.01 -22.88
N ILE A 153 -24.67 -10.81 -23.57
CA ILE A 153 -24.26 -11.94 -24.42
C ILE A 153 -23.67 -11.36 -25.73
N HIS A 154 -22.57 -10.59 -25.63
CA HIS A 154 -21.86 -10.07 -26.80
C HIS A 154 -20.37 -10.46 -26.74
N PRO A 155 -19.82 -11.11 -27.78
CA PRO A 155 -18.50 -11.74 -27.74
C PRO A 155 -17.33 -10.75 -27.56
N ILE A 156 -17.51 -9.47 -27.90
CA ILE A 156 -16.49 -8.41 -27.75
C ILE A 156 -16.20 -8.10 -26.26
N ILE A 157 -17.18 -8.26 -25.37
CA ILE A 157 -17.04 -8.01 -23.94
C ILE A 157 -16.39 -9.22 -23.24
N GLN A 158 -16.50 -10.42 -23.81
CA GLN A 158 -15.96 -11.65 -23.24
C GLN A 158 -14.42 -11.66 -23.17
N ASN A 159 -13.73 -11.03 -24.13
CA ASN A 159 -12.25 -10.93 -24.10
C ASN A 159 -11.75 -9.92 -23.05
N ARG A 160 -12.43 -8.77 -22.94
CA ARG A 160 -12.18 -7.76 -21.87
C ARG A 160 -12.47 -8.33 -20.48
N ASN A 161 -13.48 -9.18 -20.35
CA ASN A 161 -13.82 -9.85 -19.11
C ASN A 161 -12.79 -10.89 -18.66
N ARG A 162 -12.09 -11.57 -19.58
CA ARG A 162 -10.99 -12.48 -19.24
C ARG A 162 -9.83 -11.72 -18.64
N THR A 163 -9.44 -10.59 -19.24
CA THR A 163 -8.42 -9.70 -18.69
C THR A 163 -8.85 -9.07 -17.37
N ASP A 164 -10.11 -8.63 -17.22
CA ASP A 164 -10.61 -8.05 -15.97
C ASP A 164 -10.71 -9.09 -14.85
N SER A 165 -11.16 -10.31 -15.14
CA SER A 165 -11.21 -11.41 -14.17
C SER A 165 -9.81 -11.90 -13.78
N GLN A 166 -8.87 -11.95 -14.73
CA GLN A 166 -7.46 -12.21 -14.43
C GLN A 166 -6.85 -11.10 -13.57
N MET A 167 -7.12 -9.83 -13.86
CA MET A 167 -6.66 -8.71 -13.05
C MET A 167 -7.26 -8.73 -11.63
N ILE A 168 -8.53 -9.09 -11.48
CA ILE A 168 -9.18 -9.25 -10.16
C ILE A 168 -8.53 -10.40 -9.38
N LYS A 169 -8.28 -11.55 -10.02
CA LYS A 169 -7.56 -12.68 -9.39
C LYS A 169 -6.15 -12.26 -8.97
N ILE A 170 -5.42 -11.53 -9.82
CA ILE A 170 -4.08 -11.02 -9.50
C ILE A 170 -4.15 -10.08 -8.29
N THR A 171 -5.13 -9.17 -8.22
CA THR A 171 -5.27 -8.30 -7.03
C THR A 171 -5.67 -9.06 -5.76
N LEU A 172 -6.50 -10.10 -5.86
CA LEU A 172 -6.84 -10.93 -4.70
C LEU A 172 -5.61 -11.72 -4.20
N VAL A 173 -4.84 -12.29 -5.11
CA VAL A 173 -3.57 -12.96 -4.78
C VAL A 173 -2.57 -11.96 -4.20
N GLN A 174 -2.52 -10.74 -4.76
CA GLN A 174 -1.66 -9.67 -4.25
C GLN A 174 -2.07 -9.25 -2.83
N VAL A 175 -3.36 -9.13 -2.54
CA VAL A 175 -3.86 -8.83 -1.18
C VAL A 175 -3.48 -9.93 -0.19
N LEU A 176 -3.63 -11.20 -0.58
CA LEU A 176 -3.23 -12.34 0.25
C LEU A 176 -1.72 -12.37 0.48
N TYR A 177 -0.92 -12.12 -0.56
CA TYR A 177 0.53 -12.07 -0.45
C TYR A 177 1.02 -10.89 0.39
N SER A 178 0.43 -9.70 0.21
CA SER A 178 0.71 -8.53 1.03
C SER A 178 0.32 -8.75 2.49
N PHE A 179 -0.78 -9.47 2.78
CA PHE A 179 -1.13 -9.86 4.15
C PHE A 179 -0.07 -10.75 4.77
N ILE A 180 0.37 -11.78 4.06
CA ILE A 180 1.39 -12.72 4.54
C ILE A 180 2.71 -11.99 4.77
N LEU A 181 3.16 -11.17 3.82
CA LEU A 181 4.38 -10.37 3.95
C LEU A 181 4.31 -9.37 5.10
N LEU A 182 3.17 -8.69 5.31
CA LEU A 182 3.04 -7.76 6.44
C LEU A 182 3.11 -8.50 7.77
N ASN A 183 2.44 -9.65 7.89
CA ASN A 183 2.49 -10.46 9.11
C ASN A 183 3.92 -10.94 9.40
N ILE A 184 4.66 -11.40 8.37
CA ILE A 184 6.07 -11.77 8.48
C ILE A 184 6.92 -10.56 8.94
N ARG A 185 6.62 -9.35 8.45
CA ARG A 185 7.32 -8.12 8.86
C ARG A 185 7.00 -7.68 10.29
N THR A 186 5.80 -7.92 10.80
CA THR A 186 5.48 -7.63 12.22
C THR A 186 6.11 -8.63 13.19
N ILE A 187 6.53 -9.81 12.71
CA ILE A 187 7.17 -10.85 13.52
C ILE A 187 8.69 -10.65 13.61
N TYR A 188 9.33 -9.94 12.65
CA TYR A 188 10.78 -9.68 12.59
C TYR A 188 11.14 -8.22 12.82
#